data_AF-A0A067XNS1-F1
#
_entry.id   AF-A0A067XNS1-F1
#
_cell.length_a   1.000
_cell.length_b   1.000
_cell.length_c   1.000
_cell.angle_alpha   90.00
_cell.angle_beta   90.00
_cell.angle_gamma   90.00
#
_symmetry.space_group_name_H-M   'P 1'
#
loop_
_entity.id
_entity.type
_entity.pdbx_description
1 polymer ?
#
loop_
_entity_poly.entity_id
_entity_poly.type
_entity_poly.pdbx_seq_one_letter_code
_entity_poly.pdbx_strand_id
1 'polypeptide(L)'
;VISKVLPEEDMPFLVDGTPVDILLNPLGVPSRMNVGQILETHLGYAAAKLGFKAITPVFDGATEEEIREALKEAGIPESGKSYLYDGRTGDRFEQPVTVGYIYMLKLHHLVDDKVHARATGPYSLITQQPLGGKARFGGQRFGE
;
A
#
# COMPACT_ATOMS: atom_id res chain seq x y z
N VAL A 1 -5.01 -2.88 4.84
CA VAL A 1 -5.00 -4.27 5.36
C VAL A 1 -4.28 -5.12 4.34
N ILE A 2 -3.43 -6.05 4.76
CA ILE A 2 -2.75 -6.98 3.84
C ILE A 2 -3.72 -8.12 3.54
N SER A 3 -4.04 -8.33 2.26
CA SER A 3 -4.98 -9.38 1.84
C SER A 3 -4.28 -10.71 1.54
N LYS A 4 -3.08 -10.66 0.98
CA LYS A 4 -2.27 -11.84 0.61
C LYS A 4 -0.80 -11.46 0.66
N VAL A 5 0.03 -12.38 1.13
CA VAL A 5 1.49 -12.33 0.99
C VAL A 5 1.86 -13.33 -0.10
N LEU A 6 2.59 -12.87 -1.10
CA LEU A 6 3.08 -13.69 -2.20
C LEU A 6 4.57 -13.99 -2.00
N PRO A 7 5.07 -15.14 -2.46
CA PRO A 7 6.49 -15.37 -2.55
C PRO A 7 7.11 -14.48 -3.65
N GLU A 8 8.42 -14.24 -3.58
CA GLU A 8 9.11 -13.28 -4.46
C GLU A 8 9.03 -13.69 -5.93
N GLU A 9 9.12 -14.98 -6.23
CA GLU A 9 9.02 -15.54 -7.58
C GLU A 9 7.65 -15.34 -8.24
N ASP A 10 6.59 -15.12 -7.46
CA ASP A 10 5.24 -14.87 -7.96
C ASP A 10 4.98 -13.37 -8.22
N MET A 11 5.88 -12.49 -7.79
CA MET A 11 5.67 -11.05 -7.90
C MET A 11 5.97 -10.57 -9.32
N PRO A 12 5.18 -9.62 -9.85
CA PRO A 12 5.53 -8.94 -11.08
C PRO A 12 6.91 -8.29 -10.99
N PHE A 13 7.69 -8.40 -12.07
CA PHE A 13 9.06 -7.88 -12.10
C PHE A 13 9.28 -6.93 -13.28
N LEU A 14 10.24 -6.03 -13.09
CA LEU A 14 10.70 -5.06 -14.08
C LEU A 14 11.61 -5.72 -15.13
N VAL A 15 11.91 -5.00 -16.21
CA VAL A 15 12.78 -5.51 -17.31
C VAL A 15 14.18 -5.91 -16.83
N ASP A 16 14.66 -5.30 -15.74
CA ASP A 16 15.94 -5.58 -15.09
C ASP A 16 15.88 -6.82 -14.17
N GLY A 17 14.71 -7.45 -14.02
CA GLY A 17 14.50 -8.61 -13.16
C GLY A 17 14.08 -8.27 -11.73
N THR A 18 14.03 -6.98 -11.37
CA THR A 18 13.68 -6.56 -10.01
C THR A 18 12.18 -6.79 -9.74
N PRO A 19 11.80 -7.61 -8.75
CA PRO A 19 10.40 -7.79 -8.37
C PRO A 19 9.86 -6.56 -7.63
N VAL A 20 8.55 -6.31 -7.73
CA VAL A 20 7.88 -5.26 -6.94
C VAL A 20 7.54 -5.76 -5.53
N ASP A 21 7.56 -4.87 -4.53
CA ASP A 21 7.27 -5.25 -3.15
C ASP A 21 5.78 -5.19 -2.78
N ILE A 22 5.06 -4.16 -3.27
CA ILE A 22 3.68 -3.87 -2.87
C ILE A 22 2.84 -3.53 -4.11
N LEU A 23 1.70 -4.21 -4.24
CA LEU A 23 0.70 -3.93 -5.27
C LEU A 23 -0.46 -3.12 -4.69
N LEU A 24 -0.69 -1.94 -5.25
CA LEU A 24 -1.80 -1.06 -4.86
C LEU A 24 -2.93 -1.09 -5.91
N ASN A 25 -4.17 -1.07 -5.45
CA ASN A 25 -5.32 -1.04 -6.34
C ASN A 25 -5.48 0.37 -6.97
N PRO A 26 -5.46 0.50 -8.31
CA PRO A 26 -5.53 1.80 -8.99
C PRO A 26 -6.84 2.55 -8.72
N LEU A 27 -7.94 1.86 -8.43
CA LEU A 27 -9.24 2.49 -8.17
C LEU A 27 -9.22 3.40 -6.91
N GLY A 28 -8.26 3.20 -6.02
CA GLY A 28 -8.12 3.96 -4.79
C GLY A 28 -7.68 5.41 -4.98
N VAL A 29 -7.07 5.74 -6.13
CA VAL A 29 -6.55 7.09 -6.40
C VAL A 29 -7.62 8.02 -6.99
N PRO A 30 -8.31 7.69 -8.10
CA PRO A 30 -9.31 8.58 -8.69
C PRO A 30 -10.49 8.83 -7.75
N SER A 31 -10.92 7.80 -7.01
CA SER A 31 -12.05 7.89 -6.09
C SER A 31 -11.80 8.81 -4.88
N ARG A 32 -10.54 9.05 -4.53
CA ARG A 32 -10.14 9.88 -3.37
C ARG A 32 -9.42 11.17 -3.75
N MET A 33 -9.23 11.41 -5.04
CA MET A 33 -8.47 12.55 -5.57
C MET A 33 -7.05 12.68 -4.96
N ASN A 34 -6.42 11.56 -4.57
CA ASN A 34 -5.09 11.57 -3.97
C ASN A 34 -3.97 11.55 -5.03
N VAL A 35 -3.89 12.60 -5.84
CA VAL A 35 -2.89 12.73 -6.91
C VAL A 35 -1.46 12.77 -6.35
N GLY A 36 -1.28 13.32 -5.14
CA GLY A 36 0.02 13.38 -4.46
C GLY A 36 0.68 12.01 -4.29
N GLN A 37 -0.11 10.95 -4.11
CA GLN A 37 0.40 9.58 -4.05
C GLN A 37 1.16 9.19 -5.33
N ILE A 38 0.63 9.59 -6.48
CA ILE A 38 1.25 9.33 -7.78
C ILE A 38 2.51 10.19 -7.91
N LEU A 39 2.44 11.48 -7.61
CA LEU A 39 3.58 12.39 -7.69
C LEU A 39 4.75 11.96 -6.79
N GLU A 40 4.46 11.53 -5.55
CA GLU A 40 5.45 10.96 -4.63
C GLU A 40 6.09 9.71 -5.23
N THR A 41 5.28 8.81 -5.81
CA THR A 41 5.78 7.56 -6.42
C THR A 41 6.79 7.84 -7.54
N HIS A 42 6.50 8.85 -8.38
CA HIS A 42 7.36 9.26 -9.49
C HIS A 42 8.66 9.90 -8.99
N LEU A 43 8.55 10.89 -8.10
CA LEU A 43 9.69 11.61 -7.55
C LEU A 43 10.59 10.66 -6.73
N GLY A 44 9.99 9.77 -5.95
CA GLY A 44 10.69 8.72 -5.20
C GLY A 44 11.45 7.77 -6.13
N TYR A 45 10.90 7.46 -7.31
CA TYR A 45 11.59 6.63 -8.30
C TYR A 45 12.80 7.32 -8.93
N ALA A 46 12.64 8.58 -9.35
CA ALA A 46 13.77 9.37 -9.82
C ALA A 46 14.85 9.53 -8.74
N ALA A 47 14.44 9.85 -7.50
CA ALA A 47 15.32 10.03 -6.35
C ALA A 47 16.12 8.76 -6.01
N ALA A 48 15.47 7.59 -6.03
CA ALA A 48 16.16 6.31 -5.80
C ALA A 48 17.19 6.00 -6.88
N LYS A 49 16.89 6.30 -8.14
CA LYS A 49 17.78 5.99 -9.27
C LYS A 49 18.95 6.98 -9.41
N LEU A 50 18.72 8.26 -9.10
CA LEU A 50 19.72 9.32 -9.15
C LEU A 50 20.50 9.48 -7.82
N GLY A 51 20.03 8.87 -6.74
CA GLY A 51 20.72 8.86 -5.45
C GLY A 51 20.58 10.17 -4.66
N PHE A 52 19.48 10.92 -4.84
CA PHE A 52 19.21 12.14 -4.08
C PHE A 52 18.03 11.96 -3.11
N LYS A 53 17.86 12.91 -2.19
CA LYS A 53 16.68 13.01 -1.34
C LYS A 53 15.90 14.25 -1.70
N ALA A 54 14.65 14.07 -2.11
CA ALA A 54 13.75 15.19 -2.37
C ALA A 54 13.28 15.81 -1.04
N ILE A 55 13.30 17.14 -0.97
CA ILE A 55 12.70 17.91 0.13
C ILE A 55 11.54 18.69 -0.49
N THR A 56 10.31 18.31 -0.17
CA THR A 56 9.09 18.95 -0.69
C THR A 56 8.28 19.57 0.46
N PRO A 57 8.51 20.84 0.81
CA PRO A 57 7.74 21.55 1.82
C PRO A 57 6.24 21.58 1.53
N VAL A 58 5.46 21.73 2.60
CA VAL A 58 4.01 21.93 2.47
C VAL A 58 3.76 23.27 1.78
N PHE A 59 2.97 23.27 0.70
CA PHE A 59 2.63 24.43 -0.14
C PHE A 59 3.74 24.98 -1.06
N ASP A 60 4.94 24.39 -1.04
CA ASP A 60 6.05 24.73 -1.94
C ASP A 60 6.77 23.44 -2.36
N GLY A 61 5.99 22.50 -2.87
CA GLY A 61 6.47 21.18 -3.28
C GLY A 61 7.00 21.16 -4.71
N ALA A 62 7.66 20.06 -5.06
CA ALA A 62 8.09 19.83 -6.44
C ALA A 62 6.90 19.93 -7.41
N THR A 63 7.09 20.73 -8.45
CA THR A 63 6.14 20.88 -9.56
C THR A 63 6.11 19.62 -10.42
N GLU A 64 5.05 19.44 -11.21
CA GLU A 64 4.96 18.28 -12.11
C GLU A 64 6.08 18.29 -13.15
N GLU A 65 6.46 19.48 -13.61
CA GLU A 65 7.55 19.71 -14.56
C GLU A 65 8.89 19.25 -13.98
N GLU A 66 9.24 19.66 -12.76
CA GLU A 66 10.47 19.23 -12.08
C GLU A 66 10.52 17.71 -11.88
N ILE A 67 9.38 17.09 -11.55
CA ILE A 67 9.29 15.63 -11.41
C ILE A 67 9.52 14.94 -12.77
N ARG A 68 8.92 15.45 -13.85
CA ARG A 68 9.12 14.91 -15.21
C ARG A 68 10.57 15.07 -15.66
N GLU A 69 11.21 16.19 -15.37
CA GLU A 69 12.63 16.41 -15.64
C GLU A 69 13.51 15.43 -14.87
N ALA A 70 13.24 15.23 -13.57
CA ALA A 70 13.97 14.26 -12.75
C ALA A 70 13.80 12.82 -13.26
N LEU A 71 12.60 12.42 -13.70
CA LEU A 71 12.37 11.11 -14.32
C LEU A 71 13.18 10.95 -15.60
N LYS A 72 13.21 12.00 -16.43
CA LYS A 72 13.95 12.00 -17.69
C LYS A 72 15.46 11.90 -17.46
N GLU A 73 15.99 12.65 -16.49
CA GLU A 73 17.40 12.55 -16.07
C GLU A 73 17.73 11.15 -15.54
N ALA A 74 16.80 10.54 -14.79
CA ALA A 74 16.92 9.16 -14.34
C ALA A 74 16.78 8.12 -15.47
N GLY A 75 16.51 8.51 -16.71
CA GLY A 75 16.27 7.60 -17.83
C GLY A 75 15.02 6.73 -17.63
N ILE A 76 14.00 7.26 -16.96
CA ILE A 76 12.67 6.67 -16.78
C ILE A 76 11.72 7.42 -17.72
N PRO A 77 10.71 6.77 -18.33
CA PRO A 77 9.70 7.47 -19.11
C PRO A 77 9.05 8.60 -18.32
N GLU A 78 8.78 9.74 -18.94
CA GLU A 78 8.15 10.91 -18.29
C GLU A 78 6.75 10.59 -17.73
N SER A 79 6.10 9.54 -18.25
CA SER A 79 4.83 9.02 -17.72
C SER A 79 4.96 8.22 -16.42
N GLY A 80 6.19 7.90 -15.99
CA GLY A 80 6.56 6.98 -14.91
C GLY A 80 5.97 5.57 -15.01
N LYS A 81 5.49 5.19 -16.20
CA LYS A 81 5.02 3.83 -16.47
C LYS A 81 6.14 2.99 -17.03
N SER A 82 6.22 1.75 -16.57
CA SER A 82 7.15 0.73 -17.04
C SER A 82 6.38 -0.53 -17.43
N TYR A 83 6.92 -1.31 -18.36
CA TYR A 83 6.39 -2.64 -18.61
C TYR A 83 6.85 -3.58 -17.49
N LEU A 84 5.88 -4.33 -16.96
CA LEU A 84 6.13 -5.41 -16.02
C LEU A 84 5.95 -6.77 -16.73
N TYR A 85 6.49 -7.81 -16.11
CA TYR A 85 6.31 -9.20 -16.51
C TYR A 85 5.66 -9.96 -15.36
N ASP A 86 4.79 -10.92 -15.68
CA ASP A 86 4.17 -11.81 -14.70
C ASP A 86 5.22 -12.78 -14.16
N GLY A 87 5.43 -12.81 -12.84
CA GLY A 87 6.37 -13.74 -12.20
C GLY A 87 6.05 -15.22 -12.43
N ARG A 88 4.77 -15.56 -12.65
CA ARG A 88 4.32 -16.94 -12.83
C ARG A 88 4.44 -17.46 -14.25
N THR A 89 4.11 -16.62 -15.24
CA THR A 89 4.11 -17.04 -16.65
C THR A 89 5.31 -16.51 -17.42
N GLY A 90 5.92 -15.42 -16.96
CA GLY A 90 6.96 -14.69 -17.68
C GLY A 90 6.41 -13.77 -18.78
N ASP A 91 5.10 -13.71 -18.97
CA ASP A 91 4.49 -12.89 -20.01
C ASP A 91 4.51 -11.41 -19.63
N ARG A 92 4.70 -10.56 -20.63
CA ARG A 92 4.61 -9.11 -20.45
C ARG A 92 3.15 -8.69 -20.31
N PHE A 93 2.85 -7.80 -19.36
CA PHE A 93 1.52 -7.18 -19.29
C PHE A 93 1.20 -6.39 -20.57
N GLU A 94 -0.09 -6.38 -20.94
CA GLU A 94 -0.57 -5.67 -22.14
C GLU A 94 -0.38 -4.16 -22.05
N GLN A 95 -0.56 -3.60 -20.85
CA GLN A 95 -0.47 -2.17 -20.60
C GLN A 95 0.71 -1.85 -19.66
N PRO A 96 1.41 -0.73 -19.88
CA PRO A 96 2.46 -0.30 -18.99
C PRO A 96 1.85 0.17 -17.65
N VAL A 97 2.53 -0.15 -16.55
CA VAL A 97 2.06 0.06 -15.18
C VAL A 97 2.90 1.14 -14.52
N THR A 98 2.28 1.99 -13.71
CA THR A 98 3.04 2.96 -12.88
C THR A 98 3.78 2.21 -11.79
N VAL A 99 5.11 2.34 -11.78
CA VAL A 99 6.01 1.74 -10.80
C VAL A 99 6.88 2.84 -10.23
N GLY A 100 7.21 2.74 -8.94
CA GLY A 100 8.09 3.67 -8.28
C GLY A 100 8.17 3.41 -6.79
N TYR A 101 8.66 4.40 -6.05
CA TYR A 101 8.88 4.28 -4.61
C TYR A 101 7.96 5.22 -3.85
N ILE A 102 7.24 4.67 -2.87
CA ILE A 102 6.35 5.41 -1.99
C ILE A 102 6.67 5.08 -0.54
N TYR A 103 6.54 6.05 0.35
CA TYR A 103 6.76 5.82 1.76
C TYR A 103 5.56 5.14 2.42
N MET A 104 5.78 3.95 2.98
CA MET A 104 4.73 3.14 3.62
C MET A 104 4.88 3.13 5.14
N LEU A 105 3.79 3.40 5.86
CA LEU A 105 3.73 3.36 7.32
C LEU A 105 3.01 2.11 7.83
N LYS A 106 3.59 1.45 8.84
CA LYS A 106 2.93 0.39 9.61
C LYS A 106 2.14 1.01 10.76
N LEU A 107 0.82 0.88 10.73
CA LEU A 107 -0.06 1.31 11.81
C LEU A 107 -0.13 0.26 12.92
N HIS A 108 -0.48 0.68 14.14
CA HIS A 108 -0.54 -0.18 15.33
C HIS A 108 -1.77 -1.11 15.36
N HIS A 109 -2.68 -1.01 14.40
CA HIS A 109 -3.90 -1.82 14.37
C HIS A 109 -3.63 -3.22 13.82
N LEU A 110 -3.14 -4.13 14.67
CA LEU A 110 -2.84 -5.52 14.33
C LEU A 110 -4.06 -6.44 14.47
N VAL A 111 -4.06 -7.54 13.72
CA VAL A 111 -5.12 -8.55 13.76
C VAL A 111 -5.14 -9.29 15.09
N ASP A 112 -3.96 -9.57 15.66
CA ASP A 112 -3.80 -10.29 16.94
C ASP A 112 -4.52 -9.57 18.10
N ASP A 113 -4.50 -8.23 18.08
CA ASP A 113 -5.20 -7.41 19.07
C ASP A 113 -6.72 -7.43 18.87
N LYS A 114 -7.19 -7.68 17.64
CA LYS A 114 -8.61 -7.60 17.25
C LYS A 114 -9.33 -8.94 17.26
N VAL A 115 -8.64 -10.05 17.01
CA VAL A 115 -9.27 -11.38 16.99
C VAL A 115 -9.83 -11.68 18.38
N HIS A 116 -11.11 -12.02 18.41
CA HIS A 116 -11.85 -12.38 19.61
C HIS A 116 -12.99 -13.33 19.25
N ALA A 117 -13.08 -14.43 19.98
CA ALA A 117 -14.16 -15.40 19.87
C ALA A 117 -14.62 -15.81 21.26
N ARG A 118 -15.91 -16.07 21.42
CA ARG A 118 -16.49 -16.53 22.68
C ARG A 118 -17.50 -17.63 22.42
N ALA A 119 -17.31 -18.77 23.07
CA ALA A 119 -18.30 -19.84 23.16
C ALA A 119 -19.14 -19.70 24.44
N THR A 120 -18.50 -19.82 25.61
CA THR A 120 -19.08 -19.60 26.94
C THR A 120 -18.20 -18.64 27.74
N GLY A 121 -18.72 -18.04 28.82
CA GLY A 121 -17.94 -17.09 29.61
C GLY A 121 -18.76 -16.43 30.72
N PRO A 122 -18.21 -15.40 31.39
CA PRO A 122 -18.89 -14.74 32.49
C PRO A 122 -20.12 -13.96 32.05
N TYR A 123 -21.11 -13.89 32.95
CA TYR A 123 -22.37 -13.19 32.77
C TYR A 123 -22.53 -12.11 33.82
N SER A 124 -23.27 -11.05 33.48
CA SER A 124 -23.69 -10.02 34.41
C SER A 124 -24.63 -10.61 35.47
N LEU A 125 -24.37 -10.32 36.75
CA LEU A 125 -25.24 -10.77 37.85
C LEU A 125 -26.64 -10.17 37.79
N ILE A 126 -26.78 -8.97 37.19
CA ILE A 126 -28.04 -8.23 37.14
C ILE A 126 -28.90 -8.73 35.98
N THR A 127 -28.35 -8.73 34.76
CA THR A 127 -29.10 -9.00 33.53
C THR A 127 -29.00 -10.43 33.05
N GLN A 128 -28.08 -11.23 33.62
CA GLN A 128 -27.73 -12.56 33.13
C GLN A 128 -27.37 -12.55 31.63
N GLN A 129 -26.83 -11.43 31.15
CA GLN A 129 -26.29 -11.29 29.79
C GLN A 129 -24.77 -11.46 29.80
N PRO A 130 -24.16 -11.93 28.69
CA PRO A 130 -22.72 -11.91 28.51
C PRO A 130 -22.09 -10.56 28.87
N LEU A 131 -20.95 -10.57 29.56
CA LEU A 131 -20.17 -9.34 29.78
C LEU A 131 -19.70 -8.75 28.44
N GLY A 132 -19.34 -7.46 28.43
CA GLY A 132 -18.77 -6.79 27.25
C GLY A 132 -17.23 -6.76 27.25
N GLY A 133 -16.66 -6.79 26.05
CA GLY A 133 -15.24 -6.54 25.80
C GLY A 133 -14.34 -7.79 25.84
N LYS A 134 -13.32 -7.80 24.96
CA LYS A 134 -12.31 -8.89 24.83
C LYS A 134 -11.61 -9.18 26.16
N ALA A 135 -11.20 -8.14 26.88
CA ALA A 135 -10.48 -8.27 28.15
C ALA A 135 -11.26 -9.01 29.26
N ARG A 136 -12.59 -9.11 29.15
CA ARG A 136 -13.46 -9.79 30.12
C ARG A 136 -14.02 -11.11 29.57
N PHE A 137 -13.46 -11.62 28.47
CA PHE A 137 -14.04 -12.74 27.70
C PHE A 137 -15.53 -12.49 27.40
N GLY A 138 -15.86 -11.24 27.07
CA GLY A 138 -17.21 -10.77 26.83
C GLY A 138 -17.77 -11.20 25.47
N GLY A 139 -19.09 -11.25 25.34
CA GLY A 139 -19.77 -11.59 24.08
C GLY A 139 -19.82 -10.42 23.11
N GLN A 140 -20.14 -10.72 21.85
CA GLN A 140 -20.52 -9.70 20.88
C GLN A 140 -21.96 -9.29 21.15
N ARG A 141 -22.23 -7.98 21.10
CA ARG A 141 -23.58 -7.47 21.22
C ARG A 141 -24.34 -7.76 19.93
N PHE A 142 -25.48 -8.43 20.04
CA PHE A 142 -26.49 -8.51 18.98
C PHE A 142 -27.53 -7.42 19.29
N GLY A 143 -27.43 -6.29 18.61
CA GLY A 143 -28.30 -5.12 18.81
C GLY A 143 -29.50 -5.11 17.87
N GLU A 144 -30.40 -4.15 18.08
CA GLU A 144 -31.33 -3.65 17.04
C GLU A 144 -30.57 -2.83 16.00
#